data_AF-A0A7K2Y2M1-F1
#
_entry.id   AF-A0A7K2Y2M1-F1
#
_cell.length_a   1.000
_cell.length_b   1.000
_cell.length_c   1.000
_cell.angle_alpha   90.00
_cell.angle_beta   90.00
_cell.angle_gamma   90.00
#
_symmetry.space_group_name_H-M   'P 1'
#
loop_
_entity.id
_entity.type
_entity.pdbx_description
1 polymer ?
#
loop_
_entity_poly.entity_id
_entity_poly.type
_entity_poly.pdbx_seq_one_letter_code
_entity_poly.pdbx_strand_id
1 'polypeptide(L)'
;MTNDEVTPAAAAIVARSWQTLLGYGPDRIDPAVPRAAYSHPALRELFPAVSHGVLYLSRCIRYPWTRDIGTAFPQAAGGYRVRRQSDSTLLGVTETAEEAYRLIAAHLPEGCGPAIDGTANDL
;
A
#
# COMPACT_ATOMS: atom_id res chain seq x y z
N MET A 1 -11.70 -25.90 -12.88
CA MET A 1 -12.43 -24.65 -12.60
C MET A 1 -11.42 -23.52 -12.78
N THR A 2 -11.67 -22.67 -13.76
CA THR A 2 -10.75 -21.68 -14.33
C THR A 2 -10.50 -20.54 -13.35
N ASN A 3 -9.26 -20.39 -12.89
CA ASN A 3 -8.81 -19.32 -11.97
C ASN A 3 -8.67 -17.94 -12.66
N ASP A 4 -9.05 -17.80 -13.93
CA ASP A 4 -8.78 -16.58 -14.72
C ASP A 4 -9.87 -15.50 -14.63
N GLU A 5 -11.06 -15.79 -14.08
CA GLU A 5 -12.14 -14.79 -13.96
C GLU A 5 -12.11 -13.97 -12.67
N VAL A 6 -11.27 -14.34 -11.69
CA VAL A 6 -11.26 -13.71 -10.35
C VAL A 6 -10.35 -12.47 -10.32
N THR A 7 -9.27 -12.46 -11.10
CA THR A 7 -8.29 -11.37 -11.19
C THR A 7 -8.85 -10.04 -11.74
N PRO A 8 -9.71 -10.02 -12.79
CA PRO A 8 -10.28 -8.79 -13.31
C PRO A 8 -11.13 -8.03 -12.28
N ALA A 9 -11.87 -8.74 -11.43
CA ALA A 9 -12.70 -8.15 -10.38
C ALA A 9 -11.85 -7.53 -9.26
N ALA A 10 -10.80 -8.24 -8.81
CA ALA A 10 -9.87 -7.72 -7.81
C ALA A 10 -9.16 -6.45 -8.29
N ALA A 11 -8.63 -6.47 -9.52
CA ALA A 11 -7.98 -5.31 -10.12
C ALA A 11 -8.92 -4.10 -10.25
N ALA A 12 -10.19 -4.31 -10.63
CA ALA A 12 -11.18 -3.25 -10.68
C ALA A 12 -11.49 -2.65 -9.31
N ILE A 13 -11.58 -3.48 -8.26
CA ILE A 13 -11.76 -3.02 -6.87
C ILE A 13 -10.56 -2.21 -6.42
N VAL A 14 -9.34 -2.70 -6.64
CA VAL A 14 -8.08 -2.00 -6.31
C VAL A 14 -8.03 -0.64 -7.02
N ALA A 15 -8.30 -0.61 -8.33
CA ALA A 15 -8.31 0.63 -9.10
C ALA A 15 -9.32 1.64 -8.54
N ARG A 16 -10.54 1.19 -8.19
CA ARG A 16 -11.57 2.06 -7.60
C ARG A 16 -11.17 2.58 -6.22
N SER A 17 -10.54 1.75 -5.39
CA SER A 17 -10.01 2.17 -4.09
C SER A 17 -8.92 3.23 -4.25
N TRP A 18 -8.00 3.06 -5.20
CA TRP A 18 -6.99 4.08 -5.52
C TRP A 18 -7.62 5.39 -5.99
N GLN A 19 -8.60 5.35 -6.90
CA GLN A 19 -9.29 6.57 -7.35
C GLN A 19 -9.96 7.31 -6.18
N THR A 20 -10.54 6.56 -5.24
CA THR A 20 -11.14 7.13 -4.03
C THR A 20 -10.09 7.84 -3.17
N LEU A 21 -8.96 7.19 -2.90
CA LEU A 21 -7.89 7.73 -2.07
C LEU A 21 -7.15 8.91 -2.72
N LEU A 22 -6.97 8.89 -4.04
CA LEU A 22 -6.39 10.01 -4.80
C LEU A 22 -7.28 11.25 -4.78
N GLY A 23 -8.59 11.07 -4.53
CA GLY A 23 -9.56 12.15 -4.34
C GLY A 23 -9.66 12.67 -2.91
N TYR A 24 -8.93 12.10 -1.94
CA TYR A 24 -8.94 12.57 -0.56
C TYR A 24 -8.24 13.92 -0.39
N GLY A 25 -8.80 14.73 0.51
CA GLY A 25 -8.21 15.99 0.95
C GLY A 25 -7.26 15.83 2.14
N PRO A 26 -6.57 16.91 2.52
CA PRO A 26 -5.61 16.91 3.64
C PRO A 26 -6.24 16.61 5.01
N ASP A 27 -7.57 16.66 5.13
CA ASP A 27 -8.32 16.24 6.32
C ASP A 27 -8.29 14.71 6.54
N ARG A 28 -8.02 13.93 5.48
CA ARG A 28 -7.95 12.47 5.54
C ARG A 28 -6.53 11.94 5.48
N ILE A 29 -5.71 12.51 4.60
CA ILE A 29 -4.30 12.15 4.38
C ILE A 29 -3.65 13.27 3.56
N ASP A 30 -2.35 13.51 3.75
CA ASP A 30 -1.60 14.39 2.86
C ASP A 30 -1.73 13.90 1.40
N PRO A 31 -2.29 14.69 0.47
CA PRO A 31 -2.49 14.27 -0.92
C PRO A 31 -1.21 13.89 -1.67
N ALA A 32 -0.03 14.30 -1.21
CA ALA A 32 1.24 13.86 -1.78
C ALA A 32 1.49 12.37 -1.54
N VAL A 33 1.03 11.82 -0.41
CA VAL A 33 1.26 10.42 0.00
C VAL A 33 0.63 9.41 -0.97
N PRO A 34 -0.68 9.42 -1.26
CA PRO A 34 -1.26 8.47 -2.22
C PRO A 34 -0.75 8.70 -3.64
N ARG A 35 -0.38 9.93 -4.03
CA ARG A 35 0.20 10.21 -5.36
C ARG A 35 1.59 9.61 -5.52
N ALA A 36 2.45 9.78 -4.50
CA ALA A 36 3.78 9.19 -4.47
C ALA A 36 3.70 7.67 -4.55
N ALA A 37 2.84 7.04 -3.73
CA ALA A 37 2.61 5.59 -3.78
C ALA A 37 2.10 5.12 -5.15
N TYR A 38 1.09 5.79 -5.71
CA TYR A 38 0.46 5.42 -6.98
C TYR A 38 1.39 5.55 -8.19
N SER A 39 2.44 6.38 -8.10
CA SER A 39 3.46 6.51 -9.14
C SER A 39 4.28 5.24 -9.37
N HIS A 40 4.32 4.32 -8.39
CA HIS A 40 5.02 3.04 -8.50
C HIS A 40 4.09 1.96 -9.06
N PRO A 41 4.39 1.37 -10.24
CA PRO A 41 3.52 0.37 -10.87
C PRO A 41 3.21 -0.84 -9.99
N ALA A 42 4.19 -1.33 -9.23
CA ALA A 42 3.98 -2.47 -8.32
C ALA A 42 3.11 -2.12 -7.10
N LEU A 43 3.14 -0.86 -6.63
CA LEU A 43 2.36 -0.45 -5.46
C LEU A 43 0.90 -0.13 -5.81
N ARG A 44 0.64 0.44 -6.99
CA ARG A 44 -0.73 0.73 -7.46
C ARG A 44 -1.57 -0.52 -7.74
N GLU A 45 -0.93 -1.69 -7.82
CA GLU A 45 -1.61 -2.99 -7.96
C GLU A 45 -1.97 -3.61 -6.61
N LEU A 46 -1.51 -3.03 -5.50
CA LEU A 46 -1.86 -3.44 -4.14
C LEU A 46 -3.13 -2.73 -3.67
N PHE A 47 -3.86 -3.37 -2.75
CA PHE A 47 -5.08 -2.82 -2.17
C PHE A 47 -4.74 -1.70 -1.17
N PRO A 48 -5.20 -0.45 -1.41
CA PRO A 48 -4.86 0.66 -0.57
C PRO A 48 -5.94 0.93 0.49
N ALA A 49 -5.52 1.31 1.70
CA ALA A 49 -6.41 1.74 2.77
C ALA A 49 -5.78 2.88 3.57
N VAL A 50 -6.59 3.83 4.02
CA VAL A 50 -6.13 4.92 4.91
C VAL A 50 -6.70 4.74 6.30
N SER A 51 -5.85 4.88 7.31
CA SER A 51 -6.26 4.92 8.71
C SER A 51 -5.35 5.89 9.47
N HIS A 52 -5.95 6.79 10.26
CA HIS A 52 -5.24 7.80 11.05
C HIS A 52 -4.24 8.64 10.23
N GLY A 53 -4.60 9.00 8.99
CA GLY A 53 -3.72 9.78 8.10
C GLY A 53 -2.56 9.00 7.48
N VAL A 54 -2.53 7.67 7.65
CA VAL A 54 -1.47 6.80 7.13
C VAL A 54 -2.03 5.90 6.04
N LEU A 55 -1.29 5.78 4.92
CA LEU A 55 -1.61 4.86 3.84
C LEU A 55 -0.97 3.50 4.09
N TYR A 56 -1.83 2.48 4.08
CA TYR A 56 -1.49 1.06 4.15
C TYR A 56 -1.73 0.39 2.80
N LEU A 57 -0.91 -0.60 2.48
CA LEU A 57 -1.02 -1.42 1.29
C LEU A 57 -1.12 -2.89 1.69
N SER A 58 -2.00 -3.63 1.03
CA SER A 58 -2.23 -5.06 1.26
C SER A 58 -2.15 -5.83 -0.05
N ARG A 59 -1.63 -7.07 0.02
CA ARG A 59 -1.60 -8.02 -1.12
C ARG A 59 -2.94 -8.73 -1.33
N CYS A 60 -3.96 -8.41 -0.55
CA CYS A 60 -5.29 -8.99 -0.65
C CYS A 60 -6.38 -7.95 -0.33
N ILE A 61 -7.56 -8.10 -0.92
CA ILE A 61 -8.66 -7.13 -0.78
C ILE A 61 -9.63 -7.46 0.37
N ARG A 62 -9.69 -8.72 0.83
CA ARG A 62 -10.58 -9.13 1.93
C ARG A 62 -9.83 -9.21 3.25
N TYR A 63 -10.55 -8.91 4.32
CA TYR A 63 -10.03 -9.03 5.68
C TYR A 63 -9.91 -10.51 6.10
N PRO A 64 -8.86 -10.92 6.83
CA PRO A 64 -7.72 -10.11 7.30
C PRO A 64 -6.78 -9.69 6.18
N TRP A 65 -6.34 -8.43 6.20
CA TRP A 65 -5.38 -7.88 5.25
C TRP A 65 -3.93 -8.22 5.62
N THR A 66 -3.03 -8.23 4.64
CA THR A 66 -1.61 -8.43 4.93
C THR A 66 -1.00 -7.22 5.63
N ARG A 67 0.11 -7.44 6.34
CA ARG A 67 0.87 -6.43 7.09
C ARG A 67 2.37 -6.43 6.76
N ASP A 68 2.72 -7.12 5.68
CA ASP A 68 4.07 -7.42 5.22
C ASP A 68 4.63 -6.41 4.22
N ILE A 69 3.81 -5.44 3.80
CA ILE A 69 4.23 -4.29 2.99
C ILE A 69 4.70 -3.16 3.93
N GLY A 70 5.78 -2.48 3.54
CA GLY A 70 6.28 -1.33 4.27
C GLY A 70 5.24 -0.21 4.35
N THR A 71 5.17 0.46 5.50
CA THR A 71 4.27 1.60 5.75
C THR A 71 5.10 2.83 6.10
N ALA A 72 4.83 3.95 5.43
CA ALA A 72 5.49 5.23 5.69
C ALA A 72 4.73 6.01 6.77
N PHE A 73 5.33 6.18 7.94
CA PHE A 73 4.77 6.96 9.05
C PHE A 73 5.38 8.37 9.06
N PRO A 74 4.59 9.44 8.95
CA PRO A 74 5.12 10.80 9.01
C PRO A 74 5.75 11.08 10.39
N GLN A 75 6.83 11.85 10.41
CA GLN A 75 7.52 12.23 11.64
C GLN A 75 7.27 13.70 12.00
N ALA A 76 7.26 14.01 13.30
CA ALA A 76 7.02 15.38 13.78
C ALA A 76 8.07 16.39 13.29
N ALA A 77 9.31 15.96 13.06
CA ALA A 77 10.40 16.79 12.54
C ALA A 77 10.38 16.90 10.99
N GLY A 78 9.39 16.34 10.32
CA GLY A 78 9.37 16.15 8.87
C GLY A 78 9.94 14.79 8.45
N GLY A 79 9.69 14.40 7.20
CA GLY A 79 10.07 13.10 6.67
C GLY A 79 9.22 11.93 7.17
N TYR A 80 9.68 10.72 6.85
CA TYR A 80 8.95 9.48 7.06
C TYR A 80 9.83 8.40 7.66
N ARG A 81 9.28 7.67 8.63
CA ARG A 81 9.82 6.39 9.10
C ARG A 81 9.11 5.25 8.39
N VAL A 82 9.83 4.44 7.63
CA VAL A 82 9.27 3.30 6.90
C VAL A 82 9.44 2.02 7.70
N ARG A 83 8.33 1.36 8.06
CA ARG A 83 8.34 0.14 8.87
C ARG A 83 7.41 -0.92 8.30
N ARG A 84 7.84 -2.18 8.31
CA ARG A 84 6.99 -3.33 8.04
C ARG A 84 6.28 -3.74 9.33
N GLN A 85 4.96 -3.88 9.28
CA GLN A 85 4.16 -4.11 10.49
C GLN A 85 4.13 -5.57 10.94
N SER A 86 4.28 -6.53 10.02
CA SER A 86 4.22 -7.96 10.34
C SER A 86 5.29 -8.40 11.34
N ASP A 87 6.47 -7.78 11.32
CA ASP A 87 7.61 -8.14 12.16
C ASP A 87 8.27 -6.92 12.84
N SER A 88 7.66 -5.74 12.72
CA SER A 88 8.18 -4.48 13.27
C SER A 88 9.54 -4.02 12.70
N THR A 89 10.00 -4.57 11.59
CA THR A 89 11.29 -4.20 10.98
C THR A 89 11.28 -2.78 10.45
N LEU A 90 12.24 -1.97 10.90
CA LEU A 90 12.52 -0.65 10.33
C LEU A 90 13.24 -0.82 8.99
N LEU A 91 12.61 -0.39 7.90
CA LEU A 91 13.20 -0.41 6.56
C LEU A 91 14.08 0.81 6.31
N GLY A 92 13.76 1.94 6.96
CA GLY A 92 14.57 3.16 6.88
C GLY A 92 13.83 4.42 7.32
N VAL A 93 14.52 5.54 7.21
CA VAL A 93 13.99 6.90 7.41
C VAL A 93 14.30 7.71 6.16
N THR A 94 13.34 8.47 5.67
CA THR A 94 13.44 9.26 4.43
C THR A 94 12.95 10.68 4.66
N GLU A 95 13.38 11.63 3.83
CA GLU A 95 12.99 13.04 3.98
C GLU A 95 11.68 13.34 3.23
N THR A 96 11.38 12.56 2.20
CA THR A 96 10.22 12.77 1.32
C THR A 96 9.31 11.55 1.22
N ALA A 97 8.08 11.75 0.76
CA ALA A 97 7.13 10.66 0.49
C ALA A 97 7.61 9.81 -0.70
N GLU A 98 8.17 10.45 -1.72
CA GLU A 98 8.71 9.80 -2.92
C GLU A 98 9.84 8.83 -2.57
N GLU A 99 10.75 9.22 -1.69
CA GLU A 99 11.79 8.33 -1.17
C GLU A 99 11.22 7.20 -0.33
N ALA A 100 10.22 7.49 0.51
CA ALA A 100 9.57 6.47 1.34
C ALA A 100 8.92 5.38 0.47
N TYR A 101 8.17 5.76 -0.56
CA TYR A 101 7.51 4.79 -1.44
C TYR A 101 8.46 4.09 -2.40
N ARG A 102 9.57 4.73 -2.80
CA ARG A 102 10.67 4.04 -3.48
C ARG A 102 11.29 2.97 -2.60
N LEU A 103 11.51 3.28 -1.32
CA LEU A 103 12.03 2.34 -0.33
C LEU A 103 11.06 1.16 -0.11
N ILE A 104 9.76 1.44 0.00
CA ILE A 104 8.71 0.40 0.13
C ILE A 104 8.70 -0.50 -1.11
N ALA A 105 8.71 0.07 -2.32
CA ALA A 105 8.72 -0.69 -3.56
C ALA A 105 9.96 -1.58 -3.71
N ALA A 106 11.12 -1.13 -3.23
CA ALA A 106 12.37 -1.90 -3.24
C ALA A 106 12.38 -3.07 -2.23
N HIS A 107 11.49 -3.05 -1.22
CA HIS A 107 11.40 -4.04 -0.16
C HIS A 107 10.09 -4.85 -0.20
N LEU A 108 9.45 -4.92 -1.37
CA LEU A 108 8.29 -5.78 -1.55
C LEU A 108 8.66 -7.25 -1.25
N PRO A 109 7.75 -8.03 -0.64
CA PRO A 109 7.95 -9.46 -0.46
C PRO A 109 8.27 -10.16 -1.79
N GLU A 110 9.07 -11.21 -1.74
CA GLU A 110 9.31 -12.04 -2.92
C GLU A 110 7.98 -12.60 -3.46
N GLY A 111 7.81 -12.57 -4.78
CA GLY A 111 6.56 -12.99 -5.42
C GLY A 111 5.38 -12.02 -5.22
N CYS A 112 5.61 -10.80 -4.72
CA CYS A 112 4.56 -9.79 -4.63
C CYS A 112 4.05 -9.37 -6.02
N GLY A 113 2.82 -9.76 -6.33
CA GLY A 113 2.09 -9.34 -7.52
C GLY A 113 0.84 -8.51 -7.18
N PRO A 114 -0.10 -8.38 -8.12
CA PRO A 114 -1.38 -7.71 -7.88
C PRO A 114 -2.14 -8.29 -6.70
N ALA A 115 -2.90 -7.45 -6.00
CA ALA A 115 -3.68 -7.91 -4.87
C ALA A 115 -4.75 -8.93 -5.30
N ILE A 116 -4.84 -10.03 -4.55
CA ILE A 116 -5.79 -11.11 -4.83
C ILE A 116 -7.19 -10.83 -4.25
N ASP A 117 -8.22 -11.44 -4.84
CA ASP A 117 -9.53 -11.55 -4.20
C ASP A 117 -9.52 -12.65 -3.12
N GLY A 118 -8.88 -12.33 -1.99
CA GLY A 118 -8.70 -13.25 -0.88
C GLY A 118 -8.30 -12.51 0.39
N THR A 119 -7.78 -13.26 1.35
CA THR A 119 -7.31 -12.79 2.66
C THR A 119 -5.82 -13.05 2.82
N ALA A 120 -5.23 -12.58 3.92
CA ALA A 120 -3.83 -12.85 4.25
C ALA A 120 -3.52 -14.34 4.46
N ASN A 121 -4.52 -15.18 4.73
CA ASN A 121 -4.32 -16.63 4.89
C ASN A 121 -4.21 -17.37 3.54
N ASP A 122 -4.50 -16.68 2.43
CA ASP A 122 -4.45 -17.23 1.08
C ASP A 122 -3.10 -16.92 0.38
N LEU A 123 -2.11 -16.42 1.13
CA LEU A 123 -0.80 -15.92 0.68
C LEU A 123 0.40 -16.55 1.38
#